data_AF-A0A7Y6Z1K1-F1
#
_entry.id   AF-A0A7Y6Z1K1-F1
#
_cell.length_a   1.000
_cell.length_b   1.000
_cell.length_c   1.000
_cell.angle_alpha   90.00
_cell.angle_beta   90.00
_cell.angle_gamma   90.00
#
_symmetry.space_group_name_H-M   'P 1'
#
loop_
_entity.id
_entity.type
_entity.pdbx_description
1 polymer ?
#
loop_
_entity_poly.entity_id
_entity_poly.type
_entity_poly.pdbx_seq_one_letter_code
_entity_poly.pdbx_strand_id
1 'polypeptide(L)'
;MKSFLAALAVCWLIGSPPVLAETPVQPPGAGIHPLCFVQLFAALRSDNPFQPVACDTLPGEQPIEVLPGQDAADLTYSSEVVGDRGLSEGFVAYTVAGHWPSSINNNQWTLFEVTTNYGGVGLYSSIWLLMRPGGEQIVEPLLYLPGGDRCNDGALLVSEVASDRLIFMSAATPFRLLNPTTDSDWRLVSMDRIQKSGQAPVRGPFMGWQPGRDVSDAATACAGRLVKSYNFKTDSLDVLGVHIDRQAFLDAQKGAKQTCINEWLKRQSFQRTGALDGRVLDVDLDTWNRMLSSLGSECSG
;
A
#
# COMPACT_ATOMS: atom_id res chain seq x y z
N MET A 1 15.65 -27.68 27.60
CA MET A 1 14.97 -28.89 27.06
C MET A 1 13.49 -28.83 27.41
N LYS A 2 12.65 -28.44 26.45
CA LYS A 2 11.28 -28.95 26.21
C LYS A 2 10.73 -28.25 24.96
N SER A 3 10.07 -29.05 24.14
CA SER A 3 9.89 -28.91 22.70
C SER A 3 8.84 -27.86 22.31
N PHE A 4 9.12 -27.08 21.26
CA PHE A 4 8.13 -26.27 20.55
C PHE A 4 7.36 -27.17 19.59
N LEU A 5 6.09 -27.40 19.89
CA LEU A 5 5.12 -27.96 18.95
C LEU A 5 4.64 -26.83 18.05
N ALA A 6 4.84 -27.01 16.74
CA ALA A 6 4.13 -26.29 15.71
C ALA A 6 2.63 -26.56 15.87
N ALA A 7 1.85 -25.53 16.18
CA ALA A 7 0.41 -25.56 16.09
C ALA A 7 0.00 -24.79 14.84
N LEU A 8 -0.33 -25.54 13.78
CA LEU A 8 -1.22 -25.07 12.73
C LEU A 8 -2.51 -24.60 13.41
N ALA A 9 -2.74 -23.28 13.45
CA ALA A 9 -4.06 -22.73 13.66
C ALA A 9 -4.79 -22.78 12.31
N VAL A 10 -5.24 -23.98 11.92
CA VAL A 10 -6.42 -24.12 11.06
C VAL A 10 -7.59 -23.67 11.93
N CYS A 11 -7.84 -22.37 11.95
CA CYS A 11 -9.12 -21.88 12.44
C CYS A 11 -10.17 -22.40 11.47
N TRP A 12 -10.91 -23.40 11.94
CA TRP A 12 -12.27 -23.67 11.51
C TRP A 12 -13.08 -22.38 11.65
N LEU A 13 -13.07 -21.58 10.60
CA LEU A 13 -14.17 -20.66 10.33
C LEU A 13 -15.38 -21.56 10.13
N ILE A 14 -16.28 -21.56 11.10
CA ILE A 14 -17.69 -21.82 10.84
C ILE A 14 -18.04 -20.77 9.80
N GLY A 15 -17.98 -21.17 8.54
CA GLY A 15 -18.35 -20.33 7.42
C GLY A 15 -19.80 -19.98 7.60
N SER A 16 -20.07 -18.77 8.06
CA SER A 16 -21.19 -18.05 7.47
C SER A 16 -20.94 -18.16 5.97
N PRO A 17 -21.83 -18.82 5.20
CA PRO A 17 -21.69 -18.81 3.75
C PRO A 17 -21.55 -17.34 3.33
N PRO A 18 -20.75 -17.03 2.28
CA PRO A 18 -20.76 -15.69 1.73
C PRO A 18 -22.22 -15.30 1.58
N VAL A 19 -22.58 -14.13 2.09
CA VAL A 19 -23.91 -13.58 1.82
C VAL A 19 -23.92 -13.34 0.32
N LEU A 20 -24.34 -14.35 -0.44
CA LEU A 20 -24.75 -14.24 -1.82
C LEU A 20 -25.91 -13.25 -1.77
N ALA A 21 -25.56 -11.98 -1.86
CA ALA A 21 -26.52 -10.92 -1.78
C ALA A 21 -27.30 -10.95 -3.08
N GLU A 22 -28.37 -11.75 -3.11
CA GLU A 22 -29.43 -11.64 -4.13
C GLU A 22 -30.03 -10.22 -4.13
N THR A 23 -29.79 -9.46 -3.06
CA THR A 23 -30.10 -8.04 -2.94
C THR A 23 -28.87 -7.20 -3.28
N PRO A 24 -28.98 -6.24 -4.22
CA PRO A 24 -27.94 -5.25 -4.48
C PRO A 24 -27.47 -4.57 -3.19
N VAL A 25 -26.25 -4.87 -2.74
CA VAL A 25 -25.61 -4.08 -1.69
C VAL A 25 -25.00 -2.87 -2.39
N GLN A 26 -25.69 -1.73 -2.36
CA GLN A 26 -25.02 -0.46 -2.62
C GLN A 26 -24.17 -0.14 -1.39
N PRO A 27 -22.83 -0.12 -1.51
CA PRO A 27 -21.95 0.21 -0.40
C PRO A 27 -22.31 1.63 0.08
N PRO A 28 -22.70 1.82 1.35
CA PRO A 28 -23.04 3.13 1.88
C PRO A 28 -21.85 4.10 1.69
N GLY A 29 -22.14 5.30 1.20
CA GLY A 29 -21.17 6.41 1.07
C GLY A 29 -20.57 6.59 -0.33
N ALA A 30 -20.07 5.54 -0.99
CA ALA A 30 -19.28 5.72 -2.23
C ALA A 30 -20.08 5.66 -3.53
N GLY A 31 -21.16 4.88 -3.58
CA GLY A 31 -22.00 4.75 -4.78
C GLY A 31 -21.29 4.20 -6.03
N ILE A 32 -20.09 3.61 -5.91
CA ILE A 32 -19.33 3.00 -7.01
C ILE A 32 -19.21 1.50 -6.76
N HIS A 33 -19.69 0.70 -7.72
CA HIS A 33 -19.62 -0.76 -7.66
C HIS A 33 -18.17 -1.25 -7.85
N PRO A 34 -17.67 -2.28 -7.12
CA PRO A 34 -16.31 -2.79 -7.29
C PRO A 34 -15.90 -3.12 -8.74
N LEU A 35 -16.80 -3.69 -9.56
CA LEU A 35 -16.52 -3.96 -10.98
C LEU A 35 -16.20 -2.69 -11.81
N CYS A 36 -16.68 -1.52 -11.41
CA CYS A 36 -16.27 -0.25 -12.04
C CYS A 36 -14.75 -0.04 -11.90
N PHE A 37 -14.13 -0.52 -10.82
CA PHE A 37 -12.69 -0.44 -10.65
C PHE A 37 -11.92 -1.28 -11.67
N VAL A 38 -12.48 -2.38 -12.20
CA VAL A 38 -11.84 -3.14 -13.28
C VAL A 38 -11.76 -2.30 -14.56
N GLN A 39 -12.85 -1.61 -14.91
CA GLN A 39 -12.91 -0.74 -16.08
C GLN A 39 -12.01 0.51 -15.91
N LEU A 40 -12.11 1.16 -14.75
CA LEU A 40 -11.25 2.28 -14.37
C LEU A 40 -9.77 1.90 -14.39
N PHE A 41 -9.43 0.68 -13.97
CA PHE A 41 -8.05 0.24 -13.96
C PHE A 41 -7.46 0.10 -15.36
N ALA A 42 -8.24 -0.42 -16.32
CA ALA A 42 -7.83 -0.47 -17.71
C ALA A 42 -7.61 0.94 -18.28
N ALA A 43 -8.49 1.89 -17.92
CA ALA A 43 -8.34 3.29 -18.31
C ALA A 43 -7.07 3.93 -17.71
N LEU A 44 -6.83 3.76 -16.41
CA LEU A 44 -5.65 4.27 -15.68
C LEU A 44 -4.30 3.76 -16.21
N ARG A 45 -4.28 2.67 -16.98
CA ARG A 45 -3.08 2.13 -17.64
C ARG A 45 -2.98 2.48 -19.13
N SER A 46 -3.96 3.19 -19.67
CA SER A 46 -3.98 3.61 -21.07
C SER A 46 -3.14 4.87 -21.29
N ASP A 47 -3.02 5.30 -22.56
CA ASP A 47 -2.38 6.57 -22.92
C ASP A 47 -3.10 7.80 -22.35
N ASN A 48 -4.33 7.64 -21.86
CA ASN A 48 -5.10 8.71 -21.22
C ASN A 48 -5.73 8.22 -19.89
N PRO A 49 -4.93 8.19 -18.80
CA PRO A 49 -5.32 7.56 -17.55
C PRO A 49 -6.51 8.21 -16.83
N PHE A 50 -6.80 9.47 -17.12
CA PHE A 50 -7.82 10.26 -16.43
C PHE A 50 -9.06 10.53 -17.28
N GLN A 51 -9.34 9.68 -18.29
CA GLN A 51 -10.60 9.78 -19.02
C GLN A 51 -11.79 9.35 -18.17
N PRO A 52 -12.95 10.04 -18.30
CA PRO A 52 -14.20 9.57 -17.71
C PRO A 52 -14.55 8.16 -18.19
N VAL A 53 -14.95 7.31 -17.26
CA VAL A 53 -15.38 5.94 -17.52
C VAL A 53 -16.88 5.83 -17.24
N ALA A 54 -17.64 5.40 -18.25
CA ALA A 54 -19.03 5.01 -18.05
C ALA A 54 -19.04 3.65 -17.35
N CYS A 55 -19.34 3.65 -16.06
CA CYS A 55 -19.46 2.44 -15.28
C CYS A 55 -20.85 1.85 -15.44
N ASP A 56 -21.01 1.04 -16.49
CA ASP A 56 -22.17 0.17 -16.70
C ASP A 56 -22.24 -0.84 -15.54
N THR A 57 -22.90 -0.48 -14.45
CA THR A 57 -23.15 -1.42 -13.34
C THR A 57 -24.59 -1.27 -12.89
N LEU A 58 -25.48 -1.98 -13.59
CA LEU A 58 -26.63 -2.53 -12.89
C LEU A 58 -26.08 -3.56 -11.90
N PRO A 59 -26.37 -3.46 -10.60
CA PRO A 59 -26.09 -4.53 -9.67
C PRO A 59 -26.89 -5.77 -10.12
N GLY A 60 -26.28 -6.95 -10.26
CA GLY A 60 -27.09 -8.15 -10.51
C GLY A 60 -26.44 -9.40 -11.12
N GLU A 61 -25.20 -9.39 -11.62
CA GLU A 61 -24.66 -10.60 -12.29
C GLU A 61 -23.44 -11.24 -11.61
N GLN A 62 -22.75 -10.52 -10.71
CA GLN A 62 -21.62 -11.08 -9.97
C GLN A 62 -21.72 -10.77 -8.47
N PRO A 63 -21.41 -11.74 -7.59
CA PRO A 63 -21.51 -11.55 -6.15
C PRO A 63 -20.49 -10.51 -5.66
N ILE A 64 -20.93 -9.61 -4.78
CA ILE A 64 -20.05 -8.74 -4.00
C ILE A 64 -19.92 -9.36 -2.62
N GLU A 65 -18.69 -9.51 -2.15
CA GLU A 65 -18.43 -9.86 -0.76
C GLU A 65 -18.10 -8.60 0.03
N VAL A 66 -18.81 -8.41 1.14
CA VAL A 66 -18.50 -7.36 2.11
C VAL A 66 -17.70 -8.02 3.22
N LEU A 67 -16.44 -7.61 3.33
CA LEU A 67 -15.55 -8.10 4.37
C LEU A 67 -15.52 -7.06 5.50
N PRO A 68 -15.66 -7.46 6.77
CA PRO A 68 -15.39 -6.55 7.86
C PRO A 68 -13.93 -6.08 7.75
N GLY A 69 -13.71 -4.77 7.74
CA GLY A 69 -12.36 -4.20 7.82
C GLY A 69 -11.73 -4.47 9.18
N GLN A 70 -10.48 -4.03 9.35
CA GLN A 70 -9.76 -4.25 10.61
C GLN A 70 -10.40 -3.51 11.80
N ASP A 71 -11.11 -2.41 11.52
CA ASP A 71 -11.90 -1.65 12.50
C ASP A 71 -13.39 -1.70 12.15
N ALA A 72 -14.26 -1.67 13.17
CA ALA A 72 -15.72 -1.76 13.01
C ALA A 72 -16.34 -0.59 12.21
N ALA A 73 -15.58 0.48 11.96
CA ALA A 73 -15.97 1.62 11.13
C ALA A 73 -15.49 1.49 9.67
N ASP A 74 -14.55 0.59 9.40
CA ASP A 74 -13.98 0.36 8.08
C ASP A 74 -14.70 -0.83 7.45
N LEU A 75 -15.55 -0.57 6.46
CA LEU A 75 -16.07 -1.61 5.60
C LEU A 75 -15.15 -1.74 4.39
N THR A 76 -14.60 -2.94 4.19
CA THR A 76 -13.88 -3.28 2.97
C THR A 76 -14.84 -3.99 2.02
N TYR A 77 -14.93 -3.49 0.79
CA TYR A 77 -15.77 -4.05 -0.25
C TYR A 77 -14.88 -4.78 -1.25
N SER A 78 -15.17 -6.04 -1.52
CA SER A 78 -14.42 -6.85 -2.48
C SER A 78 -15.34 -7.47 -3.52
N SER A 79 -14.86 -7.51 -4.76
CA SER A 79 -15.43 -8.33 -5.80
C SER A 79 -14.33 -9.22 -6.35
N GLU A 80 -14.60 -10.51 -6.37
CA GLU A 80 -13.77 -11.46 -7.10
C GLU A 80 -14.00 -11.24 -8.61
N VAL A 81 -12.93 -11.31 -9.39
CA VAL A 81 -13.05 -11.36 -10.85
C VAL A 81 -13.18 -12.83 -11.21
N VAL A 82 -14.41 -13.28 -11.45
CA VAL A 82 -14.65 -14.65 -11.92
C VAL A 82 -14.51 -14.66 -13.43
N GLY A 83 -13.46 -15.31 -13.95
CA GLY A 83 -13.37 -15.59 -15.37
C GLY A 83 -13.52 -17.08 -15.69
N ASP A 84 -13.23 -17.43 -16.94
CA ASP A 84 -13.52 -18.74 -17.53
C ASP A 84 -12.83 -19.92 -16.81
N ARG A 85 -11.78 -19.63 -16.02
CA ARG A 85 -11.04 -20.63 -15.23
C ARG A 85 -11.45 -20.69 -13.76
N GLY A 86 -12.52 -19.99 -13.36
CA GLY A 86 -12.99 -19.89 -11.97
C GLY A 86 -12.26 -18.82 -11.16
N LEU A 87 -12.27 -18.94 -9.83
CA LEU A 87 -11.79 -17.94 -8.84
C LEU A 87 -10.28 -17.61 -8.90
N SER A 88 -9.55 -18.11 -9.89
CA SER A 88 -8.09 -17.95 -10.03
C SER A 88 -7.65 -16.69 -10.78
N GLU A 89 -8.59 -15.87 -11.27
CA GLU A 89 -8.28 -14.69 -12.11
C GLU A 89 -8.01 -13.41 -11.29
N GLY A 90 -8.15 -13.51 -9.97
CA GLY A 90 -7.82 -12.44 -9.03
C GLY A 90 -9.04 -11.68 -8.55
N PHE A 91 -8.82 -10.53 -7.92
CA PHE A 91 -9.88 -9.75 -7.30
C PHE A 91 -9.52 -8.27 -7.26
N VAL A 92 -10.55 -7.45 -7.07
CA VAL A 92 -10.41 -6.05 -6.70
C VAL A 92 -11.14 -5.83 -5.38
N ALA A 93 -10.43 -5.30 -4.40
CA ALA A 93 -10.97 -4.89 -3.12
C ALA A 93 -10.69 -3.40 -2.91
N TYR A 94 -11.60 -2.70 -2.25
CA TYR A 94 -11.38 -1.33 -1.83
C TYR A 94 -11.96 -1.02 -0.46
N THR A 95 -11.37 -0.03 0.19
CA THR A 95 -11.93 0.64 1.37
C THR A 95 -12.15 2.11 1.04
N VAL A 96 -13.20 2.71 1.62
CA VAL A 96 -13.47 4.14 1.47
C VAL A 96 -12.67 4.89 2.53
N ALA A 97 -11.61 5.58 2.13
CA ALA A 97 -10.77 6.38 3.01
C ALA A 97 -11.35 7.78 3.30
N GLY A 98 -12.23 8.27 2.43
CA GLY A 98 -12.92 9.54 2.63
C GLY A 98 -13.97 9.80 1.56
N HIS A 99 -15.02 10.54 1.93
CA HIS A 99 -16.12 10.88 1.04
C HIS A 99 -16.59 12.31 1.30
N TRP A 100 -16.75 13.09 0.23
CA TRP A 100 -17.20 14.48 0.30
C TRP A 100 -18.30 14.72 -0.74
N PRO A 101 -19.56 14.90 -0.31
CA PRO A 101 -20.60 15.39 -1.18
C PRO A 101 -20.33 16.87 -1.51
N SER A 102 -20.33 17.21 -2.80
CA SER A 102 -20.30 18.60 -3.25
C SER A 102 -21.71 19.18 -3.29
N SER A 103 -21.91 20.33 -2.64
CA SER A 103 -23.13 21.13 -2.79
C SER A 103 -23.24 21.79 -4.17
N ILE A 104 -22.16 21.79 -4.96
CA ILE A 104 -22.10 22.30 -6.33
C ILE A 104 -22.24 21.12 -7.28
N ASN A 105 -23.23 21.18 -8.17
CA ASN A 105 -23.54 20.19 -9.21
C ASN A 105 -23.83 18.76 -8.72
N ASN A 106 -24.04 18.56 -7.41
CA ASN A 106 -24.31 17.25 -6.81
C ASN A 106 -23.19 16.22 -7.08
N ASN A 107 -21.95 16.69 -7.30
CA ASN A 107 -20.80 15.83 -7.51
C ASN A 107 -20.42 15.09 -6.23
N GLN A 108 -19.98 13.85 -6.35
CA GLN A 108 -19.53 13.04 -5.22
C GLN A 108 -18.05 12.70 -5.38
N TRP A 109 -17.25 13.14 -4.43
CA TRP A 109 -15.81 12.89 -4.40
C TRP A 109 -15.54 11.79 -3.40
N THR A 110 -14.86 10.73 -3.82
CA THR A 110 -14.54 9.61 -2.94
C THR A 110 -13.09 9.19 -3.13
N LEU A 111 -12.39 9.06 -2.00
CA LEU A 111 -11.03 8.57 -1.93
C LEU A 111 -11.06 7.10 -1.54
N PHE A 112 -10.38 6.27 -2.32
CA PHE A 112 -10.35 4.83 -2.14
C PHE A 112 -8.93 4.34 -1.91
N GLU A 113 -8.79 3.42 -0.98
CA GLU A 113 -7.66 2.50 -0.91
C GLU A 113 -8.03 1.26 -1.72
N VAL A 114 -7.30 1.00 -2.81
CA VAL A 114 -7.62 -0.08 -3.74
C VAL A 114 -6.53 -1.13 -3.67
N THR A 115 -6.93 -2.38 -3.49
CA THR A 115 -6.07 -3.56 -3.59
C THR A 115 -6.51 -4.41 -4.77
N THR A 116 -5.56 -4.75 -5.64
CA THR A 116 -5.81 -5.62 -6.80
C THR A 116 -4.92 -6.85 -6.75
N ASN A 117 -5.47 -7.98 -7.19
CA ASN A 117 -4.75 -9.21 -7.50
C ASN A 117 -5.07 -9.57 -8.95
N TYR A 118 -4.05 -9.80 -9.78
CA TYR A 118 -4.21 -10.18 -11.20
C TYR A 118 -4.00 -11.69 -11.42
N GLY A 119 -4.31 -12.50 -10.40
CA GLY A 119 -3.93 -13.90 -10.33
C GLY A 119 -2.57 -14.14 -9.67
N GLY A 120 -2.42 -15.33 -9.06
CA GLY A 120 -1.23 -15.70 -8.29
C GLY A 120 -1.18 -15.06 -6.88
N VAL A 121 0.03 -14.95 -6.32
CA VAL A 121 0.24 -14.52 -4.91
C VAL A 121 0.53 -13.03 -4.75
N GLY A 122 0.59 -12.26 -5.85
CA GLY A 122 0.94 -10.84 -5.81
C GLY A 122 -0.26 -9.96 -5.47
N LEU A 123 -0.08 -9.00 -4.57
CA LEU A 123 -1.06 -7.96 -4.26
C LEU A 123 -0.48 -6.61 -4.66
N TYR A 124 -1.31 -5.77 -5.28
CA TYR A 124 -0.96 -4.43 -5.70
C TYR A 124 -1.89 -3.43 -5.02
N SER A 125 -1.36 -2.30 -4.59
CA SER A 125 -2.06 -1.35 -3.76
C SER A 125 -1.94 0.04 -4.37
N SER A 126 -3.02 0.81 -4.29
CA SER A 126 -3.08 2.15 -4.88
C SER A 126 -4.12 3.01 -4.17
N ILE A 127 -3.99 4.33 -4.27
CA ILE A 127 -4.97 5.29 -3.75
C ILE A 127 -5.58 6.07 -4.90
N TRP A 128 -6.91 6.08 -4.98
CA TRP A 128 -7.65 6.68 -6.10
C TRP A 128 -8.57 7.76 -5.58
N LEU A 129 -8.53 8.95 -6.17
CA LEU A 129 -9.58 9.96 -5.99
C LEU A 129 -10.49 9.92 -7.21
N LEU A 130 -11.75 9.58 -6.98
CA LEU A 130 -12.75 9.51 -8.04
C LEU A 130 -13.82 10.57 -7.81
N MET A 131 -14.30 11.16 -8.89
CA MET A 131 -15.46 12.06 -8.89
C MET A 131 -16.57 11.45 -9.71
N ARG A 132 -17.78 11.42 -9.14
CA ARG A 132 -19.00 11.02 -9.84
C ARG A 132 -19.90 12.25 -10.00
N PRO A 133 -20.20 12.69 -11.23
CA PRO A 133 -21.20 13.72 -11.46
C PRO A 133 -22.58 13.26 -10.98
N GLY A 134 -23.34 14.16 -10.37
CA GLY A 134 -24.63 13.83 -9.77
C GLY A 134 -25.63 13.31 -10.80
N GLY A 135 -26.09 12.06 -10.63
CA GLY A 135 -27.12 11.45 -11.48
C GLY A 135 -26.60 10.72 -12.72
N GLU A 136 -25.29 10.70 -12.94
CA GLU A 136 -24.68 9.98 -14.06
C GLU A 136 -24.06 8.65 -13.61
N GLN A 137 -23.87 7.73 -14.55
CA GLN A 137 -23.08 6.50 -14.38
C GLN A 137 -21.62 6.71 -14.80
N ILE A 138 -21.20 7.96 -14.92
CA ILE A 138 -19.85 8.33 -15.30
C ILE A 138 -19.02 8.52 -14.03
N VAL A 139 -17.81 7.97 -14.04
CA VAL A 139 -16.81 8.14 -12.98
C VAL A 139 -15.56 8.73 -13.60
N GLU A 140 -15.10 9.83 -13.03
CA GLU A 140 -13.89 10.54 -13.46
C GLU A 140 -12.75 10.24 -12.48
N PRO A 141 -11.66 9.61 -12.94
CA PRO A 141 -10.45 9.48 -12.14
C PRO A 141 -9.74 10.83 -12.07
N LEU A 142 -9.47 11.31 -10.85
CA LEU A 142 -8.80 12.59 -10.61
C LEU A 142 -7.41 12.45 -9.99
N LEU A 143 -7.17 11.33 -9.31
CA LEU A 143 -5.87 10.98 -8.77
C LEU A 143 -5.68 9.48 -8.84
N TYR A 144 -4.47 9.06 -9.22
CA TYR A 144 -3.98 7.70 -9.08
C TYR A 144 -2.59 7.73 -8.47
N LEU A 145 -2.49 7.24 -7.24
CA LEU A 145 -1.21 7.01 -6.58
C LEU A 145 -0.94 5.51 -6.60
N PRO A 146 -0.05 5.02 -7.47
CA PRO A 146 0.38 3.64 -7.40
C PRO A 146 1.15 3.42 -6.09
N GLY A 147 1.18 2.17 -5.69
CA GLY A 147 2.14 1.68 -4.74
C GLY A 147 3.58 1.73 -5.27
N GLY A 148 4.38 0.76 -4.88
CA GLY A 148 5.71 0.57 -5.46
C GLY A 148 6.73 -0.06 -4.54
N ASP A 149 6.30 -0.59 -3.39
CA ASP A 149 7.18 -1.33 -2.48
C ASP A 149 7.06 -2.85 -2.66
N ARG A 150 8.10 -3.61 -2.29
CA ARG A 150 8.04 -5.08 -2.31
C ARG A 150 6.99 -5.64 -1.36
N CYS A 151 6.60 -4.88 -0.35
CA CYS A 151 5.57 -5.22 0.63
C CYS A 151 4.14 -5.13 0.08
N ASN A 152 3.78 -6.01 -0.86
CA ASN A 152 2.47 -6.00 -1.53
C ASN A 152 2.15 -4.63 -2.16
N ASP A 153 3.11 -4.15 -2.94
CA ASP A 153 3.10 -2.82 -3.55
C ASP A 153 3.00 -1.68 -2.51
N GLY A 154 3.38 -1.99 -1.28
CA GLY A 154 3.38 -1.04 -0.17
C GLY A 154 2.06 -0.92 0.56
N ALA A 155 1.06 -1.79 0.33
CA ALA A 155 -0.17 -1.89 1.14
C ALA A 155 -0.64 -0.52 1.70
N LEU A 156 -0.96 0.40 0.79
CA LEU A 156 -1.18 1.80 1.08
C LEU A 156 -2.35 1.97 2.04
N LEU A 157 -2.17 2.86 3.01
CA LEU A 157 -3.17 3.18 4.04
C LEU A 157 -3.24 4.69 4.23
N VAL A 158 -4.39 5.28 3.99
CA VAL A 158 -4.67 6.69 4.23
C VAL A 158 -4.78 6.94 5.73
N SER A 159 -4.16 8.01 6.18
CA SER A 159 -4.14 8.40 7.60
C SER A 159 -4.80 9.76 7.84
N GLU A 160 -4.67 10.70 6.90
CA GLU A 160 -5.29 12.02 6.98
C GLU A 160 -5.67 12.48 5.58
N VAL A 161 -6.84 13.11 5.45
CA VAL A 161 -7.22 13.85 4.25
C VAL A 161 -7.59 15.27 4.63
N ALA A 162 -6.94 16.23 3.98
CA ALA A 162 -7.23 17.66 4.10
C ALA A 162 -7.55 18.24 2.72
N SER A 163 -7.97 19.51 2.66
CA SER A 163 -8.39 20.16 1.41
C SER A 163 -7.27 20.27 0.36
N ASP A 164 -6.01 20.26 0.76
CA ASP A 164 -4.87 20.46 -0.13
C ASP A 164 -3.78 19.38 -0.01
N ARG A 165 -3.97 18.41 0.89
CA ARG A 165 -3.03 17.30 1.05
C ARG A 165 -3.71 16.00 1.47
N LEU A 166 -3.01 14.92 1.18
CA LEU A 166 -3.30 13.55 1.60
C LEU A 166 -2.07 13.02 2.35
N ILE A 167 -2.24 12.51 3.57
CA ILE A 167 -1.18 11.79 4.28
C ILE A 167 -1.54 10.30 4.29
N PHE A 168 -0.60 9.49 3.84
CA PHE A 168 -0.77 8.05 3.76
C PHE A 168 0.53 7.31 4.10
N MET A 169 0.40 6.05 4.46
CA MET A 169 1.49 5.18 4.80
C MET A 169 1.66 4.09 3.74
N SER A 170 2.91 3.72 3.47
CA SER A 170 3.27 2.68 2.51
C SER A 170 4.17 1.66 3.21
N ALA A 171 3.73 0.42 3.36
CA ALA A 171 4.52 -0.69 3.88
C ALA A 171 5.87 -0.81 3.17
N ALA A 172 6.89 -1.15 3.94
CA ALA A 172 8.28 -1.03 3.53
C ALA A 172 9.13 -2.18 4.07
N THR A 173 10.04 -2.68 3.24
CA THR A 173 11.11 -3.60 3.66
C THR A 173 12.20 -2.85 4.43
N PRO A 174 13.10 -3.56 5.16
CA PRO A 174 14.30 -2.94 5.73
C PRO A 174 15.08 -2.12 4.72
N PHE A 175 15.26 -2.64 3.49
CA PHE A 175 15.97 -1.92 2.44
C PHE A 175 15.28 -0.60 2.08
N ARG A 176 13.96 -0.59 1.93
CA ARG A 176 13.21 0.64 1.65
C ARG A 176 13.32 1.65 2.77
N LEU A 177 13.25 1.20 4.03
CA LEU A 177 13.36 2.06 5.20
C LEU A 177 14.74 2.74 5.30
N LEU A 178 15.81 2.10 4.85
CA LEU A 178 17.14 2.72 4.73
C LEU A 178 17.25 3.70 3.54
N ASN A 179 16.30 3.66 2.61
CA ASN A 179 16.27 4.46 1.39
C ASN A 179 14.94 5.21 1.25
N PRO A 180 14.51 6.00 2.24
CA PRO A 180 13.12 6.46 2.34
C PRO A 180 12.73 7.40 1.20
N THR A 181 13.65 8.26 0.73
CA THR A 181 13.38 9.28 -0.29
C THR A 181 13.80 8.87 -1.69
N THR A 182 14.31 7.65 -1.92
CA THR A 182 14.65 7.24 -3.29
C THR A 182 13.38 6.80 -4.00
N ASP A 183 12.93 7.55 -4.97
CA ASP A 183 11.72 7.35 -5.76
C ASP A 183 11.90 6.32 -6.89
N SER A 184 13.11 5.77 -7.02
CA SER A 184 13.38 4.66 -7.92
C SER A 184 12.69 3.39 -7.46
N ASP A 185 11.84 2.82 -8.33
CA ASP A 185 11.39 1.44 -8.17
C ASP A 185 12.62 0.54 -8.30
N TRP A 186 13.17 0.12 -7.16
CA TRP A 186 14.36 -0.74 -7.13
C TRP A 186 14.10 -2.12 -7.73
N ARG A 187 12.83 -2.55 -7.87
CA ARG A 187 12.46 -3.71 -8.69
C ARG A 187 12.88 -3.46 -10.13
N LEU A 188 12.51 -2.31 -10.69
CA LEU A 188 12.88 -1.91 -12.03
C LEU A 188 14.37 -1.59 -12.14
N VAL A 189 15.00 -0.89 -11.19
CA VAL A 189 16.46 -0.60 -11.28
C VAL A 189 17.31 -1.88 -11.24
N SER A 190 16.92 -2.88 -10.44
CA SER A 190 17.62 -4.18 -10.41
C SER A 190 17.49 -4.95 -11.73
N MET A 191 16.38 -4.75 -12.45
CA MET A 191 16.14 -5.31 -13.79
C MET A 191 16.78 -4.47 -14.91
N ASP A 192 16.82 -3.15 -14.77
CA ASP A 192 17.28 -2.20 -15.80
C ASP A 192 18.81 -2.05 -15.82
N ARG A 193 19.49 -2.35 -14.70
CA ARG A 193 20.95 -2.58 -14.69
C ARG A 193 21.40 -3.72 -15.62
N ILE A 194 20.49 -4.62 -16.00
CA ILE A 194 20.75 -5.67 -17.00
C ILE A 194 20.53 -5.14 -18.43
N GLN A 195 19.84 -4.01 -18.63
CA GLN A 195 19.37 -3.60 -19.96
C GLN A 195 19.81 -2.22 -20.46
N LYS A 196 20.05 -1.18 -19.64
CA LYS A 196 20.39 0.15 -20.19
C LYS A 196 21.40 0.95 -19.35
N SER A 197 22.64 0.98 -19.83
CA SER A 197 23.66 1.96 -19.43
C SER A 197 23.38 3.31 -20.11
N GLY A 198 22.73 4.28 -19.45
CA GLY A 198 22.63 5.62 -20.03
C GLY A 198 21.65 6.61 -19.42
N GLN A 199 20.85 6.25 -18.41
CA GLN A 199 19.97 7.22 -17.74
C GLN A 199 20.65 7.90 -16.55
N ALA A 200 20.15 9.10 -16.21
CA ALA A 200 20.65 9.99 -15.16
C ALA A 200 20.92 9.23 -13.85
N PRO A 201 21.91 9.67 -13.03
CA PRO A 201 22.32 8.92 -11.85
C PRO A 201 21.17 8.85 -10.85
N VAL A 202 20.48 7.72 -10.85
CA VAL A 202 19.63 7.28 -9.75
C VAL A 202 20.46 7.42 -8.48
N ARG A 203 19.94 8.16 -7.49
CA ARG A 203 20.60 8.28 -6.19
C ARG A 203 20.89 6.87 -5.72
N GLY A 204 22.18 6.56 -5.58
CA GLY A 204 22.62 5.23 -5.21
C GLY A 204 21.98 4.81 -3.88
N PRO A 205 21.79 3.50 -3.67
CA PRO A 205 21.23 3.03 -2.43
C PRO A 205 22.14 3.39 -1.27
N PHE A 206 21.58 3.47 -0.06
CA PHE A 206 22.28 3.75 1.18
C PHE A 206 23.55 2.90 1.28
N MET A 207 24.70 3.57 1.39
CA MET A 207 26.03 2.96 1.43
C MET A 207 26.37 2.00 0.27
N GLY A 208 25.68 2.12 -0.88
CA GLY A 208 25.83 1.22 -2.01
C GLY A 208 25.28 -0.19 -1.76
N TRP A 209 24.59 -0.43 -0.64
CA TRP A 209 24.05 -1.74 -0.29
C TRP A 209 22.95 -2.14 -1.27
N GLN A 210 23.00 -3.39 -1.74
CA GLN A 210 22.09 -3.89 -2.75
C GLN A 210 20.84 -4.54 -2.13
N PRO A 211 19.64 -4.27 -2.68
CA PRO A 211 18.41 -4.90 -2.21
C PRO A 211 18.48 -6.41 -2.38
N GLY A 212 18.07 -7.17 -1.36
CA GLY A 212 18.01 -8.62 -1.41
C GLY A 212 19.36 -9.34 -1.48
N ARG A 213 20.50 -8.63 -1.58
CA ARG A 213 21.85 -9.19 -1.41
C ARG A 213 22.42 -8.80 -0.05
N ASP A 214 22.42 -7.50 0.22
CA ASP A 214 23.06 -6.90 1.39
C ASP A 214 22.06 -6.63 2.52
N VAL A 215 20.83 -6.24 2.16
CA VAL A 215 19.75 -5.91 3.10
C VAL A 215 18.47 -6.63 2.66
N SER A 216 17.63 -7.03 3.60
CA SER A 216 16.37 -7.71 3.30
C SER A 216 15.44 -6.80 2.48
N ASP A 217 14.94 -7.34 1.36
CA ASP A 217 14.01 -6.67 0.44
C ASP A 217 13.00 -7.68 -0.16
N ALA A 218 12.67 -8.72 0.61
CA ALA A 218 11.69 -9.72 0.19
C ALA A 218 10.27 -9.21 0.44
N ALA A 219 9.30 -9.64 -0.38
CA ALA A 219 7.89 -9.26 -0.22
C ALA A 219 7.29 -9.71 1.13
N THR A 220 7.89 -10.70 1.77
CA THR A 220 7.50 -11.21 3.09
C THR A 220 8.27 -10.56 4.24
N ALA A 221 9.25 -9.71 3.96
CA ALA A 221 10.11 -9.10 4.96
C ALA A 221 9.74 -7.63 5.20
N CYS A 222 8.46 -7.37 5.44
CA CYS A 222 7.96 -6.04 5.75
C CYS A 222 8.28 -5.68 7.19
N ALA A 223 8.88 -4.50 7.38
CA ALA A 223 9.50 -4.10 8.65
C ALA A 223 9.06 -2.72 9.14
N GLY A 224 8.03 -2.16 8.51
CA GLY A 224 7.55 -0.83 8.81
C GLY A 224 6.81 -0.22 7.63
N ARG A 225 6.68 1.10 7.66
CA ARG A 225 6.03 1.92 6.63
C ARG A 225 6.78 3.23 6.42
N LEU A 226 6.73 3.76 5.20
CA LEU A 226 7.04 5.16 4.92
C LEU A 226 5.79 6.00 5.13
N VAL A 227 5.91 7.13 5.83
CA VAL A 227 4.84 8.12 5.94
C VAL A 227 5.03 9.14 4.82
N LYS A 228 4.02 9.32 3.97
CA LYS A 228 4.07 10.14 2.77
C LYS A 228 2.97 11.19 2.79
N SER A 229 3.24 12.32 2.16
CA SER A 229 2.27 13.37 1.88
C SER A 229 2.18 13.57 0.38
N TYR A 230 0.96 13.64 -0.14
CA TYR A 230 0.70 14.11 -1.51
C TYR A 230 0.00 15.46 -1.45
N ASN A 231 0.53 16.45 -2.16
CA ASN A 231 -0.04 17.80 -2.21
C ASN A 231 -0.86 17.97 -3.50
N PHE A 232 -2.17 18.17 -3.36
CA PHE A 232 -3.10 18.29 -4.49
C PHE A 232 -2.86 19.54 -5.35
N LYS A 233 -2.23 20.60 -4.80
CA LYS A 233 -2.00 21.86 -5.51
C LYS A 233 -0.71 21.83 -6.33
N THR A 234 0.33 21.20 -5.80
CA THR A 234 1.66 21.16 -6.44
C THR A 234 1.95 19.86 -7.17
N ASP A 235 1.07 18.87 -7.07
CA ASP A 235 1.26 17.52 -7.61
C ASP A 235 2.60 16.92 -7.15
N SER A 236 2.91 17.08 -5.86
CA SER A 236 4.17 16.64 -5.27
C SER A 236 3.95 15.56 -4.23
N LEU A 237 4.85 14.57 -4.23
CA LEU A 237 4.91 13.50 -3.25
C LEU A 237 6.15 13.71 -2.37
N ASP A 238 5.92 13.88 -1.07
CA ASP A 238 6.97 14.05 -0.06
C ASP A 238 6.95 12.89 0.93
N VAL A 239 8.12 12.53 1.45
CA VAL A 239 8.24 11.57 2.57
C VAL A 239 8.38 12.39 3.85
N LEU A 240 7.45 12.20 4.78
CA LEU A 240 7.44 12.91 6.07
C LEU A 240 8.26 12.19 7.14
N GLY A 241 8.36 10.86 7.05
CA GLY A 241 9.02 10.06 8.05
C GLY A 241 8.88 8.56 7.81
N VAL A 242 9.22 7.79 8.84
CA VAL A 242 9.14 6.33 8.84
C VAL A 242 8.42 5.84 10.10
N HIS A 243 7.69 4.76 9.93
CA HIS A 243 7.07 3.98 10.99
C HIS A 243 7.79 2.63 11.04
N ILE A 244 8.53 2.34 12.09
CA ILE A 244 9.30 1.08 12.19
C ILE A 244 8.54 0.09 13.06
N ASP A 245 8.24 -1.09 12.49
CA ASP A 245 7.93 -2.27 13.30
C ASP A 245 9.28 -2.87 13.74
N ARG A 246 9.65 -2.58 14.99
CA ARG A 246 10.97 -2.94 15.49
C ARG A 246 11.18 -4.44 15.48
N GLN A 247 10.16 -5.22 15.83
CA GLN A 247 10.30 -6.68 15.90
C GLN A 247 10.45 -7.25 14.50
N ALA A 248 9.58 -6.88 13.57
CA ALA A 248 9.66 -7.35 12.19
C ALA A 248 10.97 -6.94 11.50
N PHE A 249 11.50 -5.75 11.80
CA PHE A 249 12.81 -5.33 11.31
C PHE A 249 13.93 -6.23 11.86
N LEU A 250 13.95 -6.49 13.16
CA LEU A 250 14.98 -7.31 13.80
C LEU A 250 14.90 -8.79 13.39
N ASP A 251 13.71 -9.27 13.04
CA ASP A 251 13.48 -10.62 12.53
C ASP A 251 13.88 -10.77 11.05
N ALA A 252 14.03 -9.66 10.32
CA ALA A 252 14.61 -9.71 8.99
C ALA A 252 16.09 -10.12 9.06
N GLN A 253 16.42 -11.27 8.46
CA GLN A 253 17.78 -11.80 8.45
C GLN A 253 18.34 -11.79 7.02
N LYS A 254 19.50 -11.14 6.84
CA LYS A 254 20.17 -11.09 5.52
C LYS A 254 21.66 -10.79 5.60
N GLY A 255 22.46 -11.83 5.85
CA GLY A 255 23.92 -11.72 5.85
C GLY A 255 24.47 -10.72 6.87
N ALA A 256 25.77 -10.42 6.79
CA ALA A 256 26.46 -9.62 7.79
C ALA A 256 25.95 -8.18 7.91
N LYS A 257 25.57 -7.54 6.79
CA LYS A 257 25.11 -6.15 6.78
C LYS A 257 23.75 -6.00 7.48
N GLN A 258 22.77 -6.86 7.20
CA GLN A 258 21.52 -6.87 7.97
C GLN A 258 21.75 -7.15 9.44
N THR A 259 22.64 -8.09 9.79
CA THR A 259 23.00 -8.33 11.20
C THR A 259 23.54 -7.05 11.86
N CYS A 260 24.43 -6.33 11.18
CA CYS A 260 24.97 -5.06 11.70
C CYS A 260 23.86 -4.02 11.91
N ILE A 261 22.97 -3.86 10.92
CA ILE A 261 21.80 -2.95 11.03
C ILE A 261 20.93 -3.33 12.22
N ASN A 262 20.64 -4.62 12.41
CA ASN A 262 19.80 -5.10 13.50
C ASN A 262 20.45 -4.83 14.88
N GLU A 263 21.76 -5.06 15.01
CA GLU A 263 22.49 -4.72 16.24
C GLU A 263 22.53 -3.22 16.51
N TRP A 264 22.72 -2.40 15.47
CA TRP A 264 22.60 -0.95 15.59
C TRP A 264 21.20 -0.52 16.04
N LEU A 265 20.15 -1.06 15.43
CA LEU A 265 18.75 -0.75 15.76
C LEU A 265 18.36 -1.16 17.20
N LYS A 266 18.94 -2.24 17.72
CA LYS A 266 18.77 -2.65 19.13
C LYS A 266 19.29 -1.59 20.12
N ARG A 267 20.39 -0.89 19.77
CA ARG A 267 21.01 0.13 20.62
C ARG A 267 20.31 1.49 20.58
N GLN A 268 19.52 1.75 19.53
CA GLN A 268 18.83 3.04 19.39
C GLN A 268 17.76 3.19 20.48
N SER A 269 17.85 4.31 21.23
CA SER A 269 16.82 4.75 22.17
C SER A 269 15.88 5.70 21.45
N PHE A 270 14.66 5.25 21.15
CA PHE A 270 13.65 6.11 20.58
C PHE A 270 12.88 6.80 21.71
N GLN A 271 12.71 8.12 21.63
CA GLN A 271 11.74 8.81 22.47
C GLN A 271 10.37 8.28 22.08
N ARG A 272 9.67 7.65 23.02
CA ARG A 272 8.32 7.09 22.82
C ARG A 272 7.36 8.21 22.46
N THR A 273 7.11 8.43 21.18
CA THR A 273 5.95 9.17 20.70
C THR A 273 4.85 8.17 20.37
N GLY A 274 3.85 8.05 21.26
CA GLY A 274 2.50 7.63 20.85
C GLY A 274 2.08 6.16 20.96
N ALA A 275 2.95 5.15 20.98
CA ALA A 275 2.49 3.74 20.98
C ALA A 275 2.62 3.02 22.35
N LEU A 276 1.52 2.40 22.77
CA LEU A 276 1.27 1.73 24.07
C LEU A 276 2.15 0.51 24.43
N ASP A 277 3.13 0.11 23.61
CA ASP A 277 3.95 -1.08 23.93
C ASP A 277 5.42 -1.04 23.43
N GLY A 278 5.91 0.10 22.92
CA GLY A 278 7.32 0.25 22.50
C GLY A 278 7.78 -0.62 21.30
N ARG A 279 6.85 -1.30 20.62
CA ARG A 279 7.11 -2.15 19.43
C ARG A 279 7.17 -1.35 18.12
N VAL A 280 6.54 -0.18 18.13
CA VAL A 280 6.33 0.68 16.97
C VAL A 280 6.98 2.03 17.20
N LEU A 281 7.67 2.53 16.18
CA LEU A 281 8.46 3.76 16.26
C LEU A 281 8.12 4.70 15.11
N ASP A 282 7.45 5.80 15.41
CA ASP A 282 7.23 6.90 14.48
C ASP A 282 8.39 7.89 14.56
N VAL A 283 9.08 8.10 13.45
CA VAL A 283 10.27 8.95 13.38
C VAL A 283 10.14 9.90 12.19
N ASP A 284 10.24 11.20 12.43
CA ASP A 284 10.30 12.20 11.36
C ASP A 284 11.53 11.98 10.47
N LEU A 285 11.45 12.40 9.21
CA LEU A 285 12.49 12.10 8.21
C LEU A 285 13.86 12.67 8.61
N ASP A 286 13.93 13.84 9.23
CA ASP A 286 15.20 14.46 9.64
C ASP A 286 15.87 13.67 10.77
N THR A 287 15.09 13.24 11.77
CA THR A 287 15.56 12.36 12.83
C THR A 287 16.02 11.04 12.25
N TRP A 288 15.26 10.44 11.35
CA TRP A 288 15.64 9.18 10.71
C TRP A 288 16.93 9.31 9.90
N ASN A 289 17.10 10.39 9.12
CA ASN A 289 18.33 10.64 8.36
C ASN A 289 19.56 10.83 9.27
N ARG A 290 19.41 11.49 10.43
CA ARG A 290 20.47 11.56 11.45
C ARG A 290 20.83 10.18 11.99
N MET A 291 19.83 9.35 12.25
CA MET A 291 20.02 7.98 12.69
C MET A 291 20.76 7.14 11.63
N LEU A 292 20.33 7.19 10.37
CA LEU A 292 21.02 6.52 9.26
C LEU A 292 22.47 6.99 9.11
N SER A 293 22.76 8.26 9.39
CA SER A 293 24.15 8.76 9.39
C SER A 293 25.01 8.07 10.45
N SER A 294 24.47 7.80 11.65
CA SER A 294 25.17 7.03 12.69
C SER A 294 25.38 5.57 12.30
N LEU A 295 24.36 4.93 11.70
CA LEU A 295 24.48 3.58 11.14
C LEU A 295 25.62 3.51 10.12
N GLY A 296 25.72 4.53 9.27
CA GLY A 296 26.76 4.64 8.26
C GLY A 296 28.17 4.58 8.83
N SER A 297 28.39 5.14 10.02
CA SER A 297 29.69 5.10 10.70
C SER A 297 29.99 3.76 11.39
N GLU A 298 28.96 3.01 11.79
CA GLU A 298 29.12 1.75 12.53
C GLU A 298 29.20 0.53 11.61
N CYS A 299 28.47 0.55 10.49
CA CYS A 299 28.32 -0.59 9.59
C CYS A 299 29.07 -0.41 8.25
N SER A 300 30.01 0.54 8.15
CA SER A 300 30.82 0.78 6.94
C SER A 300 31.91 -0.27 6.65
N GLY A 301 32.00 -1.32 7.47
CA GLY A 301 32.97 -2.43 7.33
C GLY A 301 32.54 -3.53 6.37
#